data_AF-F8AEL5-F1
#
_entry.id   AF-F8AEL5-F1
#
_cell.length_a   1.000
_cell.length_b   1.000
_cell.length_c   1.000
_cell.angle_alpha   90.00
_cell.angle_beta   90.00
_cell.angle_gamma   90.00
#
_symmetry.space_group_name_H-M   'P 1'
#
loop_
_entity.id
_entity.type
_entity.pdbx_description
1 polymer ?
#
loop_
_entity_poly.entity_id
_entity_poly.type
_entity_poly.pdbx_seq_one_letter_code
_entity_poly.pdbx_strand_id
1 'polypeptide(L)'
;MPEDLRRELLRFCLENGVKVKDIVVKRARYPNAMVTGVLPGRRYIILTTALLENFEMDEIKAIIAHEIGHIKGRHLLIRMLLTAGWFLFWVGLTCAVPGLRKMLFQSTFGFLTVFILALLLWDYVI
;
A
#
# COMPACT_ATOMS: atom_id res chain seq x y z
N MET A 1 4.32 -22.58 -4.43
CA MET A 1 4.51 -22.11 -5.81
C MET A 1 5.71 -22.83 -6.37
N PRO A 2 5.67 -23.32 -7.63
CA PRO A 2 6.83 -23.91 -8.29
C PRO A 2 8.03 -22.93 -8.35
N GLU A 3 9.26 -23.44 -8.22
CA GLU A 3 10.49 -22.62 -8.15
C GLU A 3 10.90 -21.99 -9.50
N ASP A 4 10.53 -22.61 -10.61
CA ASP A 4 10.62 -22.07 -11.96
C ASP A 4 9.74 -20.82 -12.11
N LEU A 5 8.45 -20.91 -11.76
CA LEU A 5 7.52 -19.78 -11.76
C LEU A 5 8.03 -18.63 -10.88
N ARG A 6 8.53 -18.95 -9.69
CA ARG A 6 9.10 -17.96 -8.76
C ARG A 6 10.28 -17.21 -9.39
N ARG A 7 11.20 -17.91 -10.02
CA ARG A 7 12.38 -17.32 -10.66
C ARG A 7 12.00 -16.47 -11.87
N GLU A 8 11.02 -16.90 -12.66
CA GLU A 8 10.51 -16.13 -13.79
C GLU A 8 9.92 -14.79 -13.34
N LEU A 9 9.04 -14.80 -12.34
CA LEU A 9 8.41 -13.58 -11.83
C LEU A 9 9.42 -12.65 -11.15
N LEU A 10 10.40 -13.18 -10.41
CA LEU A 10 11.49 -12.38 -9.85
C LEU A 10 12.35 -11.73 -10.94
N ARG A 11 12.64 -12.47 -12.02
CA ARG A 11 13.38 -11.94 -13.18
C ARG A 11 12.59 -10.84 -13.86
N PHE A 12 11.29 -11.04 -14.08
CA PHE A 12 10.39 -10.02 -14.63
C PHE A 12 10.41 -8.73 -13.81
N CYS A 13 10.39 -8.82 -12.47
CA CYS A 13 10.49 -7.64 -11.61
C CYS A 13 11.82 -6.89 -11.79
N LEU A 14 12.92 -7.65 -11.88
CA LEU A 14 14.27 -7.10 -12.04
C LEU A 14 14.44 -6.41 -13.40
N GLU A 15 13.97 -7.03 -14.49
CA GLU A 15 13.96 -6.47 -15.85
C GLU A 15 13.14 -5.18 -15.92
N ASN A 16 12.06 -5.10 -15.15
CA ASN A 16 11.26 -3.89 -15.00
C ASN A 16 11.86 -2.86 -14.02
N GLY A 17 13.09 -3.06 -13.55
CA GLY A 17 13.83 -2.09 -12.74
C GLY A 17 13.47 -2.07 -11.25
N VAL A 18 12.82 -3.12 -10.74
CA VAL A 18 12.46 -3.24 -9.32
C VAL A 18 13.18 -4.43 -8.68
N LYS A 19 14.01 -4.14 -7.67
CA LYS A 19 14.60 -5.16 -6.80
C LYS A 19 13.62 -5.57 -5.71
N VAL A 20 13.04 -6.75 -5.86
CA VAL A 20 12.21 -7.45 -4.88
C VAL A 20 13.06 -8.51 -4.20
N LYS A 21 12.88 -8.68 -2.88
CA LYS A 21 13.58 -9.71 -2.10
C LYS A 21 13.01 -11.09 -2.37
N ASP A 22 11.68 -11.20 -2.36
CA ASP A 22 10.99 -12.46 -2.55
C ASP A 22 9.52 -12.27 -2.98
N ILE A 23 8.93 -13.34 -3.51
CA ILE A 23 7.50 -13.50 -3.79
C ILE A 23 6.93 -14.53 -2.81
N VAL A 24 5.95 -14.11 -2.03
CA VAL A 24 5.29 -14.93 -1.02
C VAL A 24 3.87 -15.25 -1.49
N VAL A 25 3.48 -16.52 -1.41
CA VAL A 25 2.09 -16.91 -1.70
C VAL A 25 1.30 -17.04 -0.42
N LYS A 26 0.16 -16.35 -0.33
CA LYS A 26 -0.79 -16.46 0.78
C LYS A 26 -2.06 -17.18 0.34
N ARG A 27 -2.60 -18.04 1.20
CA ARG A 27 -3.88 -18.68 0.95
C ARG A 27 -5.01 -17.66 1.09
N ALA A 28 -5.77 -17.45 0.02
CA ALA A 28 -6.98 -16.63 0.04
C ALA A 28 -7.96 -17.10 -1.04
N ARG A 29 -9.25 -16.87 -0.81
CA ARG A 29 -10.34 -17.24 -1.74
C ARG A 29 -10.53 -16.25 -2.89
N TYR A 30 -9.93 -15.06 -2.79
CA TYR A 30 -10.06 -14.01 -3.79
C TYR A 30 -8.70 -13.72 -4.45
N PRO A 31 -8.66 -13.52 -5.78
CA PRO A 31 -7.45 -13.09 -6.48
C PRO A 31 -6.97 -11.75 -5.96
N ASN A 32 -5.70 -11.68 -5.53
CA ASN A 32 -5.08 -10.44 -5.11
C ASN A 32 -3.55 -10.51 -5.24
N ALA A 33 -2.94 -9.36 -5.51
CA ALA A 33 -1.51 -9.14 -5.47
C ALA A 33 -1.22 -7.88 -4.66
N MET A 34 -0.12 -7.85 -3.92
CA MET A 34 0.26 -6.68 -3.14
C MET A 34 1.77 -6.57 -3.00
N VAL A 35 2.31 -5.37 -3.18
CA VAL A 35 3.70 -5.08 -2.79
C VAL A 35 3.78 -4.53 -1.37
N THR A 36 4.75 -5.01 -0.60
CA THR A 36 5.14 -4.43 0.69
C THR A 36 6.63 -4.09 0.73
N GLY A 37 7.00 -3.18 1.62
CA GLY A 37 8.37 -2.70 1.83
C GLY A 37 8.70 -1.44 1.04
N VAL A 38 9.28 -0.46 1.73
CA VAL A 38 9.65 0.84 1.14
C VAL A 38 11.04 0.78 0.47
N LEU A 39 11.99 0.14 1.14
CA LEU A 39 13.40 0.10 0.73
C LEU A 39 13.64 -0.90 -0.40
N PRO A 40 14.42 -0.54 -1.45
CA PRO A 40 14.87 -1.47 -2.48
C PRO A 40 15.54 -2.71 -1.86
N GLY A 41 15.24 -3.91 -2.36
CA GLY A 41 15.82 -5.16 -1.84
C GLY A 41 15.27 -5.64 -0.49
N ARG A 42 14.34 -4.89 0.13
CA ARG A 42 13.51 -5.35 1.26
C ARG A 42 12.02 -5.38 0.91
N ARG A 43 11.71 -5.32 -0.39
CA ARG A 43 10.35 -5.40 -0.90
C ARG A 43 9.92 -6.85 -1.06
N TYR A 44 8.65 -7.13 -0.82
CA TYR A 44 8.06 -8.44 -1.06
C TYR A 44 6.82 -8.27 -1.93
N ILE A 45 6.63 -9.17 -2.89
CA ILE A 45 5.36 -9.30 -3.60
C ILE A 45 4.60 -10.43 -2.92
N ILE A 46 3.34 -10.17 -2.58
CA ILE A 46 2.43 -11.15 -2.01
C ILE A 46 1.40 -11.48 -3.08
N LEU A 47 1.31 -12.74 -3.46
CA LEU A 47 0.29 -13.25 -4.39
C LEU A 47 -0.68 -14.16 -3.62
N THR A 48 -1.95 -14.19 -4.01
CA THR A 48 -2.89 -15.16 -3.42
C THR A 48 -2.93 -16.47 -4.19
N THR A 49 -3.31 -17.57 -3.52
CA THR A 49 -3.56 -18.86 -4.18
C THR A 49 -4.62 -18.73 -5.27
N ALA A 50 -5.73 -18.03 -4.98
CA ALA A 50 -6.78 -17.78 -5.97
C ALA A 50 -6.28 -16.98 -7.18
N LEU A 51 -5.29 -16.09 -7.04
CA LEU A 51 -4.69 -15.42 -8.19
C LEU A 51 -3.97 -16.41 -9.11
N LEU A 52 -3.15 -17.28 -8.53
CA LEU A 52 -2.37 -18.26 -9.29
C LEU A 52 -3.21 -19.36 -9.93
N GLU A 53 -4.39 -19.65 -9.37
CA GLU A 53 -5.31 -20.68 -9.86
C GLU A 53 -6.26 -20.18 -10.96
N ASN A 54 -6.57 -18.88 -10.99
CA ASN A 54 -7.60 -18.32 -11.87
C ASN A 54 -7.06 -17.46 -13.02
N PHE A 55 -5.77 -17.16 -13.07
CA PHE A 55 -5.17 -16.28 -14.06
C PHE A 55 -3.98 -16.94 -14.77
N GLU A 56 -3.81 -16.60 -16.05
CA GLU A 56 -2.67 -17.05 -16.84
C GLU A 56 -1.40 -16.26 -16.50
N MET A 57 -0.24 -16.78 -16.92
CA MET A 57 1.06 -16.17 -16.62
C MET A 57 1.14 -14.70 -17.07
N ASP A 58 0.63 -14.39 -18.27
CA ASP A 58 0.72 -13.03 -18.82
C ASP A 58 -0.20 -12.06 -18.07
N GLU A 59 -1.35 -12.52 -17.60
CA GLU A 59 -2.25 -11.74 -16.74
C GLU A 59 -1.61 -11.50 -15.36
N ILE A 60 -0.97 -12.51 -14.77
CA ILE A 60 -0.22 -12.37 -13.51
C ILE A 60 0.92 -11.34 -13.68
N LYS A 61 1.66 -11.39 -14.79
CA LYS A 61 2.71 -10.40 -15.11
C LYS A 61 2.13 -9.00 -15.28
N ALA A 62 0.97 -8.84 -15.90
CA ALA A 62 0.29 -7.55 -16.02
C ALA A 62 -0.10 -6.97 -14.65
N ILE A 63 -0.62 -7.81 -13.75
CA ILE A 63 -0.95 -7.42 -12.37
C ILE A 63 0.33 -7.03 -11.60
N ILE A 64 1.40 -7.81 -11.73
CA ILE A 64 2.70 -7.46 -11.12
C ILE A 64 3.26 -6.16 -11.72
N ALA A 65 3.07 -5.91 -13.02
CA ALA A 65 3.49 -4.67 -13.66
C ALA A 65 2.73 -3.45 -13.10
N HIS A 66 1.43 -3.59 -12.82
CA HIS A 66 0.64 -2.58 -12.13
C HIS A 66 1.22 -2.28 -10.73
N GLU A 67 1.50 -3.31 -9.95
CA GLU A 67 2.10 -3.19 -8.62
C GLU A 67 3.52 -2.56 -8.67
N ILE A 68 4.32 -2.89 -9.69
CA ILE A 68 5.60 -2.24 -9.96
C ILE A 68 5.41 -0.75 -10.26
N GLY A 69 4.34 -0.38 -10.95
CA GLY A 69 3.92 1.01 -11.17
C GLY A 69 3.79 1.76 -9.86
N HIS A 70 3.11 1.19 -8.86
CA HIS A 70 3.00 1.79 -7.52
C HIS A 70 4.35 2.00 -6.82
N ILE A 71 5.30 1.07 -7.00
CA ILE A 71 6.66 1.20 -6.46
C ILE A 71 7.39 2.36 -7.14
N LYS A 72 7.37 2.42 -8.47
CA LYS A 72 8.06 3.46 -9.25
C LYS A 72 7.47 4.83 -8.98
N GLY A 73 6.15 4.93 -8.88
CA GLY A 73 5.43 6.14 -8.48
C GLY A 73 5.64 6.53 -7.02
N ARG A 74 6.30 5.69 -6.20
CA ARG A 74 6.52 5.90 -4.77
C ARG A 74 5.22 6.11 -3.98
N HIS A 75 4.10 5.52 -4.43
CA HIS A 75 2.78 5.76 -3.84
C HIS A 75 2.76 5.44 -2.35
N LEU A 76 3.41 4.34 -1.93
CA LEU A 76 3.51 3.98 -0.50
C LEU A 76 4.22 5.05 0.33
N LEU A 77 5.34 5.60 -0.16
CA LEU A 77 6.09 6.64 0.55
C LEU A 77 5.30 7.95 0.61
N ILE A 78 4.70 8.35 -0.51
CA ILE A 78 3.87 9.56 -0.59
C ILE A 78 2.70 9.44 0.40
N ARG A 79 2.01 8.30 0.42
CA ARG A 79 0.91 8.03 1.36
C ARG A 79 1.38 8.08 2.81
N MET A 80 2.53 7.49 3.14
CA MET A 80 3.10 7.58 4.49
C MET A 80 3.41 9.02 4.89
N LEU A 81 4.02 9.81 4.00
CA LEU A 81 4.35 11.21 4.26
C LEU A 81 3.10 12.09 4.40
N LEU A 82 2.11 11.91 3.53
CA LEU A 82 0.83 12.62 3.61
C LEU A 82 0.08 12.28 4.90
N THR A 83 0.06 11.01 5.30
CA THR A 83 -0.56 10.57 6.56
C THR A 83 0.14 11.16 7.77
N ALA A 84 1.48 11.08 7.80
CA ALA A 84 2.27 11.68 8.88
C ALA A 84 2.10 13.20 8.92
N GLY A 85 2.12 13.87 7.78
CA GLY A 85 1.91 15.31 7.66
C GLY A 85 0.52 15.74 8.13
N TRP A 86 -0.52 14.99 7.74
CA TRP A 86 -1.89 15.22 8.20
C TRP A 86 -2.02 15.06 9.73
N PHE A 87 -1.46 13.99 10.28
CA PHE A 87 -1.45 13.75 11.71
C PHE A 87 -0.71 14.86 12.47
N LEU A 88 0.49 15.23 12.02
CA LEU A 88 1.28 16.31 12.62
C LEU A 88 0.58 17.67 12.51
N PHE A 89 -0.08 17.94 11.39
CA PHE A 89 -0.87 19.15 11.20
C PHE A 89 -1.99 19.25 12.25
N TRP A 90 -2.78 18.19 12.44
CA TRP A 90 -3.86 18.19 13.43
C TRP A 90 -3.34 18.24 14.87
N VAL A 91 -2.24 17.55 15.17
CA VAL A 91 -1.58 17.67 16.49
C VAL A 91 -1.12 19.11 16.72
N GLY A 92 -0.42 19.71 15.76
CA GLY A 92 0.02 21.10 15.84
C GLY A 92 -1.14 22.08 16.00
N LEU A 93 -2.21 21.90 15.23
CA LEU A 93 -3.39 22.76 15.27
C LEU A 93 -4.12 22.68 16.63
N THR A 94 -4.24 21.49 17.21
CA THR A 94 -4.85 21.32 18.55
C THR A 94 -3.96 21.86 19.67
N CYS A 95 -2.64 21.82 19.52
CA CYS A 95 -1.70 22.48 20.44
C CYS A 95 -1.77 24.02 20.33
N ALA A 96 -1.87 24.56 19.11
CA ALA A 96 -1.92 26.00 18.85
C ALA A 96 -3.26 26.63 19.25
N VAL A 97 -4.37 25.87 19.18
CA VAL A 97 -5.73 26.37 19.46
C VAL A 97 -6.36 25.54 20.60
N PRO A 98 -6.21 25.95 21.88
CA PRO A 98 -6.72 25.21 23.03
C PRO A 98 -8.24 24.97 23.02
N GLY A 99 -9.01 25.87 22.40
CA GLY A 99 -10.46 25.72 22.21
C GLY A 99 -10.82 24.57 21.26
N LEU A 100 -10.04 24.38 20.19
CA LEU A 100 -10.19 23.27 19.26
C LEU A 100 -9.88 21.94 19.96
N ARG A 101 -8.86 21.89 20.82
CA ARG A 101 -8.54 20.70 21.62
C ARG A 101 -9.74 20.25 22.46
N LYS A 102 -10.41 21.17 23.16
CA LYS A 102 -11.60 20.82 23.95
C LYS A 102 -12.72 20.28 23.07
N MET A 103 -13.00 20.93 21.94
CA MET A 103 -14.03 20.50 20.99
C MET A 103 -13.76 19.13 20.37
N LEU A 104 -12.51 18.85 19.96
CA LEU A 104 -12.13 17.60 19.31
C LEU A 104 -12.14 16.39 20.27
N PHE A 105 -11.59 16.57 21.47
CA PHE A 105 -11.43 15.46 22.43
C PHE A 105 -12.66 15.21 23.31
N GLN A 106 -13.59 16.16 23.41
CA GLN A 106 -14.85 15.97 24.17
C GLN A 106 -16.05 15.56 23.31
N SER A 107 -15.95 15.62 21.97
CA SER A 107 -17.03 15.20 21.08
C SER A 107 -16.64 13.99 20.22
N THR A 108 -17.41 12.90 20.33
CA THR A 108 -17.27 11.72 19.45
C THR A 108 -17.40 12.10 17.97
N PHE A 109 -18.25 13.10 17.69
CA PHE A 109 -18.43 13.67 16.35
C PHE A 109 -17.15 14.35 15.84
N GLY A 110 -16.48 15.21 16.61
CA GLY A 110 -15.25 15.88 16.16
C GLY A 110 -14.12 14.90 15.81
N PHE A 111 -13.99 13.83 16.61
CA PHE A 111 -13.03 12.76 16.32
C PHE A 111 -13.38 12.00 15.03
N LEU A 112 -14.65 11.60 14.87
CA LEU A 112 -15.12 10.89 13.69
C LEU A 112 -15.01 11.71 12.40
N THR A 113 -15.33 13.01 12.42
CA THR A 113 -15.28 13.82 11.20
C THR A 113 -13.86 13.97 10.66
N VAL A 114 -12.87 14.18 11.54
CA VAL A 114 -11.45 14.23 11.15
C VAL A 114 -10.97 12.87 10.65
N PHE A 115 -11.39 11.79 11.31
CA PHE A 115 -11.04 10.43 10.92
C PHE A 115 -11.64 10.03 9.56
N ILE A 116 -12.91 10.38 9.31
CA ILE A 116 -13.63 10.12 8.06
C ILE A 116 -13.05 10.95 6.91
N LEU A 117 -12.72 12.23 7.12
CA LEU A 117 -12.07 13.04 6.08
C LEU A 117 -10.68 12.50 5.71
N ALA A 118 -9.93 12.00 6.69
CA ALA A 118 -8.65 11.35 6.44
C ALA A 118 -8.81 10.05 5.60
N LEU A 119 -9.85 9.26 5.87
CA LEU A 119 -10.18 8.05 5.10
C LEU A 119 -10.68 8.39 3.69
N LEU A 120 -11.51 9.41 3.53
CA LEU A 120 -12.02 9.82 2.21
C LEU A 120 -10.90 10.38 1.32
N LEU A 121 -9.96 11.13 1.88
CA LEU A 121 -8.78 11.60 1.13
C LEU A 121 -7.80 10.46 0.80
N TRP A 122 -7.86 9.34 1.54
CA TRP A 122 -6.99 8.18 1.33
C TRP A 122 -7.36 7.37 0.07
N ASP A 123 -8.65 7.23 -0.24
CA ASP A 123 -9.13 6.43 -1.38
C ASP A 123 -9.09 7.18 -2.73
N TYR A 124 -9.06 8.52 -2.72
CA TYR A 124 -9.07 9.37 -3.93
C TYR A 124 -7.67 9.63 -4.55
N VAL A 125 -6.58 9.14 -3.94
CA VAL A 125 -5.20 9.29 -4.45
C VAL A 125 -4.73 7.99 -5.15
N ILE A 126 -5.58 7.45 -6.02
CA ILE A 126 -5.28 6.34 -6.94
C ILE A 126 -5.49 6.82 -8.37
#